data_AF-A0A0F6A774-F1
#
_entry.id   AF-A0A0F6A774-F1
#
_cell.length_a   1.000
_cell.length_b   1.000
_cell.length_c   1.000
_cell.angle_alpha   90.00
_cell.angle_beta   90.00
_cell.angle_gamma   90.00
#
_symmetry.space_group_name_H-M   'P 1'
#
loop_
_entity.id
_entity.type
_entity.pdbx_description
1 polymer ?
#
loop_
_entity_poly.entity_id
_entity_poly.type
_entity_poly.pdbx_seq_one_letter_code
_entity_poly.pdbx_strand_id
1 'polypeptide(L)'
;MQYHETEAFYSELYDELFPILRSITGPGLRQSYGIFNRFMPLEISSIRSGSMIFDWQVPKEWHCEDAYVLGPDGEKVADMKRLNLEVVNYSEPVNVEMGLDELQDHLYSLPELPQAIPYVTSYYKKRWGFCVSQEVRDNLKPGQYRAVVKSEFVDGSLDIAQTVLAGESEKEVLLSSYLCHPSMANNELSGPLVLLGLYHRIKQWPKRRYTYRFALHPETIGSLGLLHLEGEGLRKNLVSGLVINCMGGEPDELVFKHSRNDNGVLDKLLYHLNEHGFNHQNIPFSPLSGSDERQYNSPGFQLPVCCVSRCFHSGFKEYHTSLDNKEKMGIAPLIDSIDKLEKILLAHEQVATFENKYPFGEPNLGKRGLYPTLSFFSKERTSQLDELNDIKMLLNYSDGEHDTIDIADKQNKCVSDMYSAINKLEEQALLEMT
;
A
#
# COMPACT_ATOMS: atom_id res chain seq x y z
N MET A 1 5.74 23.66 -0.02
CA MET A 1 4.89 23.38 1.15
C MET A 1 5.65 22.47 2.10
N GLN A 2 5.43 22.62 3.40
CA GLN A 2 5.96 21.69 4.41
C GLN A 2 4.89 20.64 4.71
N TYR A 3 5.30 19.40 4.96
CA TYR A 3 4.40 18.34 5.40
C TYR A 3 3.90 18.62 6.83
N HIS A 4 2.58 18.52 7.04
CA HIS A 4 1.93 18.65 8.34
C HIS A 4 0.91 17.52 8.49
N GLU A 5 1.15 16.57 9.39
CA GLU A 5 0.25 15.44 9.59
C GLU A 5 -1.05 15.87 10.29
N THR A 6 -2.02 16.36 9.50
CA THR A 6 -3.31 16.85 9.97
C THR A 6 -4.40 16.42 9.00
N GLU A 7 -5.66 16.32 9.47
CA GLU A 7 -6.78 16.05 8.58
C GLU A 7 -6.90 17.08 7.46
N ALA A 8 -6.64 18.36 7.75
CA ALA A 8 -6.67 19.43 6.75
C ALA A 8 -5.65 19.18 5.63
N PHE A 9 -4.42 18.80 5.96
CA PHE A 9 -3.38 18.47 4.98
C PHE A 9 -3.79 17.32 4.06
N TYR A 10 -4.23 16.20 4.62
CA TYR A 10 -4.65 15.04 3.82
C TYR A 10 -5.90 15.34 3.00
N SER A 11 -6.82 16.13 3.56
CA SER A 11 -8.02 16.60 2.87
C SER A 11 -7.67 17.43 1.63
N GLU A 12 -6.76 18.40 1.76
CA GLU A 12 -6.30 19.25 0.65
C GLU A 12 -5.50 18.46 -0.39
N LEU A 13 -4.61 17.57 0.06
CA LEU A 13 -3.83 16.71 -0.83
C LEU A 13 -4.73 15.76 -1.63
N TYR A 14 -5.76 15.20 -0.98
CA TYR A 14 -6.78 14.42 -1.66
C TYR A 14 -7.49 15.25 -2.73
N ASP A 15 -7.92 16.48 -2.43
CA ASP A 15 -8.68 17.31 -3.38
C ASP A 15 -7.84 17.70 -4.60
N GLU A 16 -6.52 17.83 -4.44
CA GLU A 16 -5.58 18.06 -5.54
C GLU A 16 -5.39 16.79 -6.41
N LEU A 17 -5.33 15.62 -5.78
CA LEU A 17 -5.11 14.34 -6.47
C LEU A 17 -6.37 13.79 -7.12
N PHE A 18 -7.53 13.96 -6.49
CA PHE A 18 -8.79 13.33 -6.90
C PHE A 18 -9.17 13.59 -8.37
N PRO A 19 -9.14 14.81 -8.92
CA PRO A 19 -9.62 15.07 -10.28
C PRO A 19 -8.68 14.56 -11.39
N ILE A 20 -7.47 14.11 -11.06
CA ILE A 20 -6.47 13.71 -12.05
C ILE A 20 -6.89 12.39 -12.72
N LEU A 21 -6.94 12.41 -14.06
CA LEU A 21 -7.18 11.21 -14.88
C LEU A 21 -5.93 10.32 -14.87
N ARG A 22 -5.81 9.48 -13.85
CA ARG A 22 -4.81 8.41 -13.79
C ARG A 22 -5.22 7.23 -14.66
N SER A 23 -4.21 6.46 -15.05
CA SER A 23 -4.31 5.17 -15.72
C SER A 23 -3.04 4.38 -15.41
N ILE A 24 -2.89 3.18 -15.98
CA ILE A 24 -1.69 2.35 -15.81
C ILE A 24 -0.42 2.95 -16.44
N THR A 25 -0.57 4.01 -17.24
CA THR A 25 0.49 4.78 -17.87
C THR A 25 -0.08 6.18 -18.13
N GLY A 26 0.75 7.20 -18.30
CA GLY A 26 0.29 8.48 -18.86
C GLY A 26 0.60 9.71 -18.02
N PRO A 27 0.26 10.90 -18.53
CA PRO A 27 0.53 12.17 -17.87
C PRO A 27 -0.09 12.29 -16.48
N GLY A 28 -1.30 11.74 -16.26
CA GLY A 28 -1.97 11.81 -14.96
C GLY A 28 -1.26 11.02 -13.85
N LEU A 29 -0.64 9.88 -14.20
CA LEU A 29 0.21 9.13 -13.26
C LEU A 29 1.44 9.98 -12.87
N ARG A 30 2.15 10.53 -13.86
CA ARG A 30 3.33 11.39 -13.64
C ARG A 30 2.99 12.68 -12.90
N GLN A 31 1.83 13.29 -13.16
CA GLN A 31 1.33 14.43 -12.40
C GLN A 31 1.15 14.06 -10.93
N SER A 32 0.53 12.91 -10.66
CA SER A 32 0.33 12.42 -9.29
C SER A 32 1.66 12.15 -8.59
N TYR A 33 2.64 11.54 -9.27
CA TYR A 33 4.01 11.43 -8.74
C TYR A 33 4.65 12.79 -8.47
N GLY A 34 4.48 13.77 -9.35
CA GLY A 34 4.96 15.14 -9.13
C GLY A 34 4.39 15.77 -7.86
N ILE A 35 3.13 15.50 -7.54
CA ILE A 35 2.45 15.96 -6.31
C ILE A 35 3.04 15.27 -5.08
N PHE A 36 3.17 13.93 -5.09
CA PHE A 36 3.80 13.17 -4.01
C PHE A 36 5.26 13.58 -3.80
N ASN A 37 6.00 13.86 -4.88
CA ASN A 37 7.40 14.27 -4.86
C ASN A 37 7.65 15.58 -4.08
N ARG A 38 6.61 16.40 -3.87
CA ARG A 38 6.69 17.60 -3.02
C ARG A 38 6.90 17.27 -1.54
N PHE A 39 6.54 16.06 -1.10
CA PHE A 39 6.53 15.64 0.30
C PHE A 39 7.41 14.40 0.57
N MET A 40 7.48 13.49 -0.40
CA MET A 40 8.28 12.27 -0.38
C MET A 40 9.18 12.23 -1.61
N PRO A 41 10.52 12.33 -1.50
CA PRO A 41 11.42 12.44 -2.64
C PRO A 41 11.42 11.13 -3.45
N LEU A 42 10.75 11.12 -4.59
CA LEU A 42 10.57 9.98 -5.47
C LEU A 42 11.66 9.94 -6.54
N GLU A 43 12.32 8.79 -6.64
CA GLU A 43 13.06 8.38 -7.83
C GLU A 43 12.10 7.67 -8.79
N ILE A 44 12.05 8.14 -10.04
CA ILE A 44 11.17 7.57 -11.07
C ILE A 44 12.03 6.79 -12.06
N SER A 45 11.77 5.50 -12.18
CA SER A 45 12.32 4.62 -13.21
C SER A 45 11.26 4.32 -14.26
N SER A 46 11.65 4.33 -15.53
CA SER A 46 10.73 4.20 -16.66
C SER A 46 11.11 3.00 -17.53
N ILE A 47 10.13 2.15 -17.85
CA ILE A 47 10.27 1.02 -18.75
C ILE A 47 9.53 1.34 -20.05
N ARG A 48 10.20 1.29 -21.19
CA ARG A 48 9.63 1.72 -22.48
C ARG A 48 8.48 0.81 -22.94
N SER A 49 7.44 1.39 -23.54
CA SER A 49 6.38 0.64 -24.24
C SER A 49 6.95 -0.40 -25.21
N GLY A 50 6.34 -1.58 -25.24
CA GLY A 50 6.79 -2.72 -26.05
C GLY A 50 7.89 -3.58 -25.40
N SER A 51 8.50 -3.13 -24.30
CA SER A 51 9.46 -3.94 -23.54
C SER A 51 8.78 -5.16 -22.93
N MET A 52 9.45 -6.30 -22.95
CA MET A 52 8.99 -7.51 -22.27
C MET A 52 9.43 -7.47 -20.81
N ILE A 53 8.47 -7.62 -19.90
CA ILE A 53 8.70 -7.78 -18.47
C ILE A 53 8.06 -9.10 -18.03
N PHE A 54 8.91 -10.13 -17.91
CA PHE A 54 8.46 -11.51 -17.78
C PHE A 54 7.57 -11.92 -18.96
N ASP A 55 6.36 -12.41 -18.71
CA ASP A 55 5.37 -12.78 -19.74
C ASP A 55 4.51 -11.59 -20.20
N TRP A 56 4.67 -10.42 -19.59
CA TRP A 56 3.92 -9.21 -19.94
C TRP A 56 4.70 -8.33 -20.90
N GLN A 57 3.98 -7.56 -21.69
CA GLN A 57 4.55 -6.48 -22.50
C GLN A 57 4.06 -5.14 -21.96
N VAL A 58 4.98 -4.20 -21.76
CA VAL A 58 4.63 -2.84 -21.33
C VAL A 58 3.74 -2.18 -22.39
N PRO A 59 2.54 -1.71 -22.03
CA PRO A 59 1.59 -1.19 -23.01
C PRO A 59 2.03 0.18 -23.57
N LYS A 60 1.36 0.62 -24.64
CA LYS A 60 1.50 1.99 -25.13
C LYS A 60 0.96 2.97 -24.10
N GLU A 61 1.56 4.15 -24.00
CA GLU A 61 1.08 5.15 -23.06
C GLU A 61 -0.22 5.79 -23.58
N TRP A 62 -1.23 5.91 -22.71
CA TRP A 62 -2.53 6.52 -23.04
C TRP A 62 -2.60 7.98 -22.61
N HIS A 63 -2.93 8.85 -23.56
CA HIS A 63 -3.17 10.28 -23.33
C HIS A 63 -4.63 10.56 -23.67
N CYS A 64 -5.34 11.30 -22.82
CA CYS A 64 -6.72 11.68 -23.08
C CYS A 64 -6.94 13.13 -22.64
N GLU A 65 -7.28 13.99 -23.59
CA GLU A 65 -7.44 15.42 -23.37
C GLU A 65 -8.89 15.81 -23.08
N ASP A 66 -9.84 15.13 -23.73
CA ASP A 66 -11.27 15.39 -23.57
C ASP A 66 -12.06 14.13 -23.95
N ALA A 67 -13.20 13.90 -23.28
CA ALA A 67 -14.13 12.87 -23.69
C ALA A 67 -15.55 13.23 -23.27
N TYR A 68 -16.51 13.17 -24.20
CA TYR A 68 -17.91 13.49 -23.94
C TYR A 68 -18.86 12.84 -24.94
N VAL A 69 -20.13 12.76 -24.55
CA VAL A 69 -21.26 12.39 -25.42
C VAL A 69 -22.27 13.53 -25.41
N LEU A 70 -22.51 14.13 -26.57
CA LEU A 70 -23.58 15.12 -26.76
C LEU A 70 -24.87 14.43 -27.19
N GLY A 71 -25.97 14.76 -26.52
CA GLY A 71 -27.31 14.33 -26.87
C GLY A 71 -27.93 15.12 -28.03
N PRO A 72 -29.10 14.70 -28.52
CA PRO A 72 -29.81 15.35 -29.63
C PRO A 72 -30.23 16.80 -29.33
N ASP A 73 -30.36 17.15 -28.05
CA ASP A 73 -30.66 18.50 -27.55
C ASP A 73 -29.40 19.35 -27.29
N GLY A 74 -28.21 18.80 -27.54
CA GLY A 74 -26.92 19.46 -27.34
C GLY A 74 -26.39 19.32 -25.91
N GLU A 75 -27.10 18.65 -25.00
CA GLU A 75 -26.66 18.44 -23.63
C GLU A 75 -25.62 17.33 -23.52
N LYS A 76 -24.68 17.45 -22.58
CA LYS A 76 -23.66 16.42 -22.33
C LYS A 76 -24.19 15.32 -21.43
N VAL A 77 -24.49 14.16 -22.02
CA VAL A 77 -24.86 12.93 -21.33
C VAL A 77 -23.69 12.40 -20.49
N ALA A 78 -22.49 12.40 -21.08
CA ALA A 78 -21.24 12.06 -20.42
C ALA A 78 -20.22 13.17 -20.71
N ASP A 79 -19.38 13.50 -19.72
CA ASP A 79 -18.35 14.53 -19.75
C ASP A 79 -17.22 14.18 -18.77
N MET A 80 -16.06 13.78 -19.29
CA MET A 80 -14.86 13.49 -18.49
C MET A 80 -14.43 14.66 -17.59
N LYS A 81 -14.76 15.90 -17.98
CA LYS A 81 -14.48 17.10 -17.17
C LYS A 81 -15.38 17.24 -15.95
N ARG A 82 -16.58 16.62 -15.99
CA ARG A 82 -17.48 16.51 -14.83
C ARG A 82 -16.99 15.41 -13.90
N LEU A 83 -16.74 14.22 -14.46
CA LEU A 83 -16.17 13.10 -13.73
C LEU A 83 -15.39 12.21 -14.70
N ASN A 84 -14.11 12.00 -14.43
CA ASN A 84 -13.24 11.27 -15.34
C ASN A 84 -13.51 9.75 -15.40
N LEU A 85 -14.40 9.23 -14.54
CA LEU A 85 -14.95 7.88 -14.65
C LEU A 85 -15.93 7.72 -15.82
N GLU A 86 -16.47 8.82 -16.36
CA GLU A 86 -17.47 8.75 -17.42
C GLU A 86 -16.89 8.34 -18.79
N VAL A 87 -15.57 8.23 -18.91
CA VAL A 87 -14.90 7.61 -20.07
C VAL A 87 -14.34 6.25 -19.65
N VAL A 88 -14.51 5.23 -20.50
CA VAL A 88 -13.82 3.95 -20.30
C VAL A 88 -12.31 4.22 -20.33
N ASN A 89 -11.62 3.92 -19.24
CA ASN A 89 -10.19 4.19 -19.13
C ASN A 89 -9.43 3.39 -20.20
N TYR A 90 -8.46 4.01 -20.85
CA TYR A 90 -7.76 3.46 -22.02
C TYR A 90 -8.60 3.41 -23.31
N SER A 91 -9.64 4.25 -23.46
CA SER A 91 -10.42 4.33 -24.70
C SER A 91 -9.61 4.82 -25.90
N GLU A 92 -9.82 4.18 -27.06
CA GLU A 92 -9.28 4.66 -28.35
C GLU A 92 -9.96 5.97 -28.83
N PRO A 93 -9.30 6.76 -29.69
CA PRO A 93 -9.88 8.00 -30.19
C PRO A 93 -11.13 7.75 -31.01
N VAL A 94 -12.17 8.54 -30.75
CA VAL A 94 -13.41 8.51 -31.52
C VAL A 94 -13.95 9.93 -31.70
N ASN A 95 -14.59 10.17 -32.84
CA ASN A 95 -15.39 11.37 -33.11
C ASN A 95 -16.43 10.98 -34.16
N VAL A 96 -17.56 10.46 -33.69
CA VAL A 96 -18.61 9.90 -34.54
C VAL A 96 -19.97 10.39 -34.10
N GLU A 97 -20.91 10.42 -35.05
CA GLU A 97 -22.33 10.61 -34.78
C GLU A 97 -23.06 9.29 -35.02
N MET A 98 -23.93 8.90 -34.09
CA MET A 98 -24.66 7.64 -34.14
C MET A 98 -26.05 7.76 -33.52
N GLY A 99 -26.93 6.83 -33.87
CA GLY A 99 -28.25 6.72 -33.23
C GLY A 99 -28.15 6.17 -31.81
N LEU A 100 -29.20 6.37 -31.01
CA LEU A 100 -29.25 5.85 -29.63
C LEU A 100 -29.01 4.33 -29.56
N ASP A 101 -29.60 3.55 -30.48
CA ASP A 101 -29.49 2.08 -30.47
C ASP A 101 -28.03 1.62 -30.61
N GLU A 102 -27.24 2.29 -31.44
CA GLU A 102 -25.80 2.02 -31.59
C GLU A 102 -25.01 2.52 -30.37
N LEU A 103 -25.36 3.69 -29.83
CA LEU A 103 -24.71 4.25 -28.65
C LEU A 103 -24.85 3.32 -27.43
N GLN A 104 -25.97 2.61 -27.29
CA GLN A 104 -26.21 1.70 -26.16
C GLN A 104 -25.11 0.65 -26.00
N ASP A 105 -24.52 0.16 -27.09
CA ASP A 105 -23.44 -0.84 -27.07
C ASP A 105 -22.10 -0.26 -26.56
N HIS A 106 -21.98 1.07 -26.51
CA HIS A 106 -20.82 1.81 -26.02
C HIS A 106 -21.03 2.41 -24.62
N LEU A 107 -22.20 2.19 -24.00
CA LEU A 107 -22.53 2.66 -22.67
C LEU A 107 -22.43 1.55 -21.61
N TYR A 108 -21.76 1.86 -20.52
CA TYR A 108 -21.65 1.01 -19.34
C TYR A 108 -22.37 1.66 -18.16
N SER A 109 -23.20 0.89 -17.46
CA SER A 109 -24.00 1.32 -16.29
C SER A 109 -24.22 0.13 -15.36
N LEU A 110 -24.67 0.38 -14.12
CA LEU A 110 -24.94 -0.66 -13.11
C LEU A 110 -26.41 -0.61 -12.65
N PRO A 111 -27.28 -1.51 -13.12
CA PRO A 111 -28.68 -1.56 -12.69
C PRO A 111 -28.89 -1.74 -11.17
N GLU A 112 -27.99 -2.44 -10.51
CA GLU A 112 -28.01 -2.70 -9.07
C GLU A 112 -27.63 -1.50 -8.21
N LEU A 113 -26.96 -0.50 -8.80
CA LEU A 113 -26.57 0.76 -8.18
C LEU A 113 -26.93 1.92 -9.13
N PRO A 114 -28.22 2.27 -9.28
CA PRO A 114 -28.68 3.11 -10.39
C PRO A 114 -28.08 4.52 -10.47
N GLN A 115 -27.60 5.05 -9.34
CA GLN A 115 -26.99 6.38 -9.25
C GLN A 115 -25.47 6.35 -9.46
N ALA A 116 -24.85 5.18 -9.45
CA ALA A 116 -23.42 5.02 -9.55
C ALA A 116 -22.97 5.05 -11.02
N ILE A 117 -21.85 5.75 -11.29
CA ILE A 117 -21.14 5.65 -12.57
C ILE A 117 -20.05 4.59 -12.37
N PRO A 118 -20.06 3.48 -13.14
CA PRO A 118 -19.06 2.44 -13.00
C PRO A 118 -17.70 2.90 -13.50
N TYR A 119 -16.63 2.42 -12.87
CA TYR A 119 -15.28 2.48 -13.42
C TYR A 119 -15.04 1.27 -14.33
N VAL A 120 -14.77 1.54 -15.61
CA VAL A 120 -14.50 0.50 -16.62
C VAL A 120 -13.18 0.79 -17.31
N THR A 121 -12.41 -0.26 -17.62
CA THR A 121 -11.08 -0.17 -18.23
C THR A 121 -10.97 -1.07 -19.47
N SER A 122 -10.08 -0.71 -20.40
CA SER A 122 -9.75 -1.55 -21.57
C SER A 122 -8.27 -1.54 -21.91
N TYR A 123 -7.42 -1.90 -20.95
CA TYR A 123 -5.97 -1.78 -21.08
C TYR A 123 -5.36 -2.61 -22.21
N TYR A 124 -5.83 -3.86 -22.38
CA TYR A 124 -5.16 -4.85 -23.23
C TYR A 124 -5.97 -5.21 -24.48
N LYS A 125 -7.09 -4.52 -24.71
CA LYS A 125 -7.91 -4.68 -25.92
C LYS A 125 -8.48 -3.32 -26.31
N LYS A 126 -8.24 -2.91 -27.55
CA LYS A 126 -8.78 -1.66 -28.07
C LYS A 126 -10.31 -1.68 -28.02
N ARG A 127 -10.85 -0.70 -27.31
CA ARG A 127 -12.26 -0.36 -27.19
C ARG A 127 -12.36 1.14 -26.98
N TRP A 128 -13.55 1.67 -27.13
CA TRP A 128 -13.94 2.95 -26.56
C TRP A 128 -15.35 2.82 -25.98
N GLY A 129 -15.67 3.67 -25.03
CA GLY A 129 -17.01 3.74 -24.45
C GLY A 129 -17.10 4.80 -23.36
N PHE A 130 -18.31 4.93 -22.82
CA PHE A 130 -18.63 5.86 -21.76
C PHE A 130 -19.36 5.15 -20.63
N CYS A 131 -19.13 5.64 -19.42
CA CYS A 131 -19.80 5.16 -18.23
C CYS A 131 -20.81 6.21 -17.78
N VAL A 132 -22.03 5.78 -17.52
CA VAL A 132 -23.12 6.64 -17.06
C VAL A 132 -23.88 5.94 -15.94
N SER A 133 -24.60 6.69 -15.12
CA SER A 133 -25.52 6.09 -14.16
C SER A 133 -26.66 5.37 -14.91
N GLN A 134 -27.25 4.33 -14.30
CA GLN A 134 -28.39 3.66 -14.90
C GLN A 134 -29.56 4.63 -15.08
N GLU A 135 -29.76 5.55 -14.13
CA GLU A 135 -30.79 6.58 -14.23
C GLU A 135 -30.60 7.47 -15.47
N VAL A 136 -29.36 7.86 -15.80
CA VAL A 136 -29.08 8.62 -17.02
C VAL A 136 -29.35 7.77 -18.25
N ARG A 137 -28.89 6.52 -18.27
CA ARG A 137 -29.05 5.59 -19.40
C ARG A 137 -30.52 5.35 -19.75
N ASP A 138 -31.36 5.15 -18.74
CA ASP A 138 -32.80 4.87 -18.91
C ASP A 138 -33.58 6.08 -19.43
N ASN A 139 -33.06 7.30 -19.23
CA ASN A 139 -33.69 8.54 -19.64
C ASN A 139 -33.18 9.10 -20.99
N LEU A 140 -32.31 8.37 -21.69
CA LEU A 140 -31.82 8.78 -23.00
C LEU A 140 -32.96 8.83 -24.02
N LYS A 141 -32.98 9.89 -24.83
CA LYS A 141 -34.01 10.12 -25.83
C LYS A 141 -33.57 9.59 -27.21
N PRO A 142 -34.49 9.08 -28.04
CA PRO A 142 -34.17 8.76 -29.43
C PRO A 142 -33.62 9.99 -30.16
N GLY A 143 -32.59 9.79 -30.98
CA GLY A 143 -31.99 10.84 -31.80
C GLY A 143 -30.53 10.56 -32.13
N GLN A 144 -29.86 11.57 -32.70
CA GLN A 144 -28.43 11.53 -33.01
C GLN A 144 -27.60 12.00 -31.81
N TYR A 145 -26.60 11.21 -31.47
CA TYR A 145 -25.62 11.51 -30.45
C TYR A 145 -24.25 11.69 -31.07
N ARG A 146 -23.45 12.60 -30.52
CA ARG A 146 -22.04 12.76 -30.91
C ARG A 146 -21.13 12.29 -29.79
N ALA A 147 -20.44 11.18 -30.02
CA ALA A 147 -19.45 10.62 -29.11
C ALA A 147 -18.05 11.10 -29.51
N VAL A 148 -17.33 11.70 -28.57
CA VAL A 148 -15.96 12.19 -28.77
C VAL A 148 -15.07 11.68 -27.65
N VAL A 149 -14.00 10.97 -28.01
CA VAL A 149 -12.86 10.67 -27.13
C VAL A 149 -11.63 11.21 -27.84
N LYS A 150 -11.06 12.29 -27.31
CA LYS A 150 -9.84 12.92 -27.82
C LYS A 150 -8.64 12.31 -27.08
N SER A 151 -8.33 11.07 -27.43
CA SER A 151 -7.22 10.31 -26.87
C SER A 151 -6.20 9.89 -27.92
N GLU A 152 -5.02 9.47 -27.47
CA GLU A 152 -4.01 8.85 -28.31
C GLU A 152 -3.21 7.79 -27.55
N PHE A 153 -2.63 6.85 -28.30
CA PHE A 153 -1.69 5.85 -27.79
C PHE A 153 -0.30 6.14 -28.33
N VAL A 154 0.61 6.55 -27.45
CA VAL A 154 1.98 6.92 -27.81
C VAL A 154 2.97 5.86 -27.34
N ASP A 155 4.13 5.80 -28.00
CA ASP A 155 5.25 4.98 -27.51
C ASP A 155 5.92 5.75 -26.36
N GLY A 156 5.47 5.46 -25.14
CA GLY A 156 5.90 6.13 -23.91
C GLY A 156 6.57 5.15 -22.94
N SER A 157 6.19 5.24 -21.66
CA SER A 157 6.72 4.38 -20.61
C SER A 157 5.70 3.96 -19.57
N LEU A 158 5.99 2.82 -18.93
CA LEU A 158 5.51 2.48 -17.61
C LEU A 158 6.47 3.10 -16.58
N ASP A 159 5.95 3.98 -15.74
CA ASP A 159 6.73 4.69 -14.74
C ASP A 159 6.52 4.07 -13.36
N ILE A 160 7.61 3.80 -12.66
CA ILE A 160 7.66 3.24 -11.29
C ILE A 160 8.32 4.28 -10.41
N ALA A 161 7.63 4.74 -9.37
CA ALA A 161 8.18 5.69 -8.42
C ALA A 161 8.54 5.00 -7.11
N GLN A 162 9.73 5.26 -6.58
CA GLN A 162 10.16 4.71 -5.31
C GLN A 162 11.01 5.69 -4.50
N THR A 163 11.12 5.45 -3.21
CA THR A 163 12.10 6.12 -2.34
C THR A 163 12.59 5.15 -1.27
N VAL A 164 13.80 5.39 -0.76
CA VAL A 164 14.43 4.52 0.23
C VAL A 164 14.87 5.34 1.44
N LEU A 165 14.50 4.87 2.63
CA LEU A 165 15.05 5.33 3.90
C LEU A 165 16.04 4.29 4.40
N ALA A 166 17.34 4.63 4.37
CA ALA A 166 18.39 3.75 4.86
C ALA A 166 18.22 3.46 6.37
N GLY A 167 18.39 2.17 6.70
CA GLY A 167 18.53 1.68 8.07
C GLY A 167 19.97 1.34 8.42
N GLU A 168 20.16 0.67 9.55
CA GLU A 168 21.44 0.14 10.03
C GLU A 168 21.87 -1.12 9.26
N SER A 169 20.95 -1.76 8.55
CA SER A 169 21.20 -2.94 7.71
C SER A 169 20.69 -2.77 6.28
N GLU A 170 21.26 -3.56 5.36
CA GLU A 170 20.76 -3.70 3.98
C GLU A 170 19.49 -4.55 3.90
N LYS A 171 19.06 -5.20 4.99
CA LYS A 171 17.81 -5.96 5.04
C LYS A 171 16.65 -4.98 4.88
N GLU A 172 15.73 -5.31 3.98
CA GLU A 172 14.76 -4.37 3.45
C GLU A 172 13.32 -4.73 3.85
N VAL A 173 12.52 -3.70 4.15
CA VAL A 173 11.06 -3.76 4.27
C VAL A 173 10.43 -2.97 3.12
N LEU A 174 9.61 -3.62 2.31
CA LEU A 174 8.88 -2.99 1.20
C LEU A 174 7.50 -2.53 1.66
N LEU A 175 7.20 -1.25 1.51
CA LEU A 175 5.86 -0.69 1.64
C LEU A 175 5.42 -0.20 0.27
N SER A 176 4.39 -0.80 -0.34
CA SER A 176 3.95 -0.45 -1.68
C SER A 176 2.47 -0.12 -1.73
N SER A 177 2.08 0.79 -2.61
CA SER A 177 0.69 1.07 -2.98
C SER A 177 0.60 1.31 -4.47
N TYR A 178 -0.59 1.20 -5.06
CA TYR A 178 -0.80 1.47 -6.47
C TYR A 178 -1.36 2.89 -6.72
N LEU A 179 -1.27 3.41 -7.94
CA LEU A 179 -1.72 4.79 -8.25
C LEU A 179 -2.23 4.90 -9.69
N CYS A 180 -2.90 3.86 -10.18
CA CYS A 180 -3.43 3.83 -11.55
C CYS A 180 -4.91 4.23 -11.64
N HIS A 181 -5.68 4.12 -10.56
CA HIS A 181 -7.10 4.43 -10.54
C HIS A 181 -7.33 5.95 -10.59
N PRO A 182 -8.27 6.45 -11.42
CA PRO A 182 -8.57 7.87 -11.56
C PRO A 182 -9.39 8.43 -10.37
N SER A 183 -10.50 9.14 -10.57
CA SER A 183 -11.25 9.79 -9.48
C SER A 183 -12.08 8.83 -8.63
N MET A 184 -11.39 8.02 -7.81
CA MET A 184 -11.97 7.16 -6.77
C MET A 184 -11.15 7.29 -5.47
N ALA A 185 -11.83 7.27 -4.34
CA ALA A 185 -11.27 7.65 -3.06
C ALA A 185 -10.56 6.50 -2.34
N ASN A 186 -11.32 5.50 -1.89
CA ASN A 186 -10.79 4.39 -1.12
C ASN A 186 -9.99 3.44 -2.01
N ASN A 187 -10.56 3.03 -3.15
CA ASN A 187 -9.83 2.43 -4.26
C ASN A 187 -9.57 3.51 -5.33
N GLU A 188 -8.65 4.45 -5.12
CA GLU A 188 -7.37 4.06 -4.52
C GLU A 188 -6.53 5.11 -3.82
N LEU A 189 -6.95 6.38 -3.71
CA LEU A 189 -6.11 7.39 -3.05
C LEU A 189 -5.81 7.09 -1.57
N SER A 190 -6.64 6.29 -0.89
CA SER A 190 -6.40 5.92 0.51
C SER A 190 -5.03 5.28 0.75
N GLY A 191 -4.62 4.32 -0.10
CA GLY A 191 -3.37 3.58 0.05
C GLY A 191 -2.13 4.47 -0.10
N PRO A 192 -1.99 5.23 -1.20
CA PRO A 192 -0.90 6.17 -1.43
C PRO A 192 -0.81 7.28 -0.38
N LEU A 193 -1.95 7.77 0.12
CA LEU A 193 -1.97 8.76 1.20
C LEU A 193 -1.45 8.17 2.52
N VAL A 194 -1.84 6.94 2.86
CA VAL A 194 -1.30 6.22 4.03
C VAL A 194 0.19 5.92 3.86
N LEU A 195 0.62 5.51 2.66
CA LEU A 195 2.04 5.29 2.35
C LEU A 195 2.89 6.54 2.59
N LEU A 196 2.38 7.72 2.18
CA LEU A 196 3.03 9.01 2.45
C LEU A 196 3.15 9.31 3.95
N GLY A 197 2.08 9.06 4.72
CA GLY A 197 2.09 9.24 6.18
C GLY A 197 3.13 8.35 6.85
N LEU A 198 3.16 7.07 6.50
CA LEU A 198 4.16 6.13 6.99
C LEU A 198 5.59 6.57 6.65
N TYR A 199 5.83 7.05 5.43
CA TYR A 199 7.14 7.60 5.06
C TYR A 199 7.58 8.71 6.02
N HIS A 200 6.69 9.66 6.34
CA HIS A 200 7.02 10.77 7.21
C HIS A 200 7.23 10.36 8.67
N ARG A 201 6.51 9.37 9.18
CA ARG A 201 6.67 8.83 10.53
C ARG A 201 7.94 8.01 10.68
N ILE A 202 8.17 7.06 9.77
CA ILE A 202 9.35 6.18 9.78
C ILE A 202 10.65 7.00 9.61
N LYS A 203 10.59 8.09 8.85
CA LYS A 203 11.72 9.03 8.71
C LYS A 203 12.12 9.68 10.04
N GLN A 204 11.18 9.88 10.97
CA GLN A 204 11.42 10.51 12.26
C GLN A 204 11.94 9.53 13.32
N TRP A 205 11.84 8.23 13.09
CA TRP A 205 12.36 7.25 14.03
C TRP A 205 13.87 7.46 14.26
N PRO A 206 14.33 7.43 15.52
CA PRO A 206 15.73 7.72 15.85
C PRO A 206 16.69 6.66 15.31
N LYS A 207 16.20 5.42 15.20
CA LYS A 207 16.92 4.26 14.70
C LYS A 207 15.97 3.44 13.82
N ARG A 208 16.53 2.89 12.73
CA ARG A 208 15.85 1.97 11.81
C ARG A 208 16.75 0.76 11.62
N ARG A 209 16.38 -0.40 12.14
CA ARG A 209 17.08 -1.67 11.97
C ARG A 209 17.07 -2.07 10.50
N TYR A 210 15.92 -1.93 9.85
CA TYR A 210 15.75 -2.24 8.44
C TYR A 210 15.82 -1.00 7.54
N THR A 211 16.24 -1.21 6.31
CA THR A 211 16.06 -0.24 5.23
C THR A 211 14.62 -0.31 4.74
N TYR A 212 13.95 0.85 4.60
CA TYR A 212 12.55 0.90 4.16
C TYR A 212 12.46 1.42 2.73
N ARG A 213 11.86 0.62 1.84
CA ARG A 213 11.51 1.04 0.47
C ARG A 213 10.04 1.36 0.39
N PHE A 214 9.72 2.54 -0.13
CA PHE A 214 8.37 2.97 -0.42
C PHE A 214 8.19 2.97 -1.93
N ALA A 215 7.18 2.29 -2.45
CA ALA A 215 6.93 2.17 -3.88
C ALA A 215 5.50 2.58 -4.25
N LEU A 216 5.38 3.37 -5.31
CA LEU A 216 4.13 3.76 -5.95
C LEU A 216 4.19 3.41 -7.44
N HIS A 217 3.29 2.54 -7.88
CA HIS A 217 3.25 2.08 -9.28
C HIS A 217 1.82 1.76 -9.72
N PRO A 218 1.56 1.54 -11.01
CA PRO A 218 0.29 0.95 -11.43
C PRO A 218 0.06 -0.43 -10.84
N GLU A 219 -1.20 -0.80 -10.57
CA GLU A 219 -1.52 -2.17 -10.15
C GLU A 219 -1.09 -3.18 -11.23
N THR A 220 -0.61 -4.35 -10.81
CA THR A 220 -0.19 -5.49 -11.62
C THR A 220 1.01 -5.21 -12.52
N ILE A 221 0.83 -4.42 -13.58
CA ILE A 221 1.91 -4.17 -14.53
C ILE A 221 3.03 -3.35 -13.89
N GLY A 222 2.68 -2.48 -12.94
CA GLY A 222 3.66 -1.69 -12.20
C GLY A 222 4.43 -2.49 -11.15
N SER A 223 3.79 -3.39 -10.40
CA SER A 223 4.51 -4.29 -9.47
C SER A 223 5.40 -5.28 -10.22
N LEU A 224 4.98 -5.77 -11.39
CA LEU A 224 5.85 -6.51 -12.32
C LEU A 224 7.00 -5.63 -12.83
N GLY A 225 6.76 -4.35 -13.09
CA GLY A 225 7.79 -3.37 -13.43
C GLY A 225 8.82 -3.19 -12.30
N LEU A 226 8.37 -3.07 -11.05
CA LEU A 226 9.25 -3.00 -9.88
C LEU A 226 10.08 -4.28 -9.73
N LEU A 227 9.44 -5.45 -9.87
CA LEU A 227 10.14 -6.74 -9.84
C LEU A 227 11.14 -6.91 -10.99
N HIS A 228 10.86 -6.33 -12.16
CA HIS A 228 11.78 -6.33 -13.28
C HIS A 228 13.03 -5.48 -13.01
N LEU A 229 12.85 -4.33 -12.35
CA LEU A 229 13.94 -3.40 -12.04
C LEU A 229 14.76 -3.82 -10.81
N GLU A 230 14.08 -4.26 -9.75
CA GLU A 230 14.65 -4.43 -8.40
C GLU A 230 14.62 -5.88 -7.91
N GLY A 231 14.08 -6.82 -8.70
CA GLY A 231 13.77 -8.18 -8.25
C GLY A 231 14.96 -8.96 -7.68
N GLU A 232 16.16 -8.79 -8.24
CA GLU A 232 17.37 -9.42 -7.69
C GLU A 232 17.74 -8.86 -6.32
N GLY A 233 17.65 -7.54 -6.15
CA GLY A 233 17.90 -6.86 -4.87
C GLY A 233 16.88 -7.28 -3.82
N LEU A 234 15.59 -7.26 -4.18
CA LEU A 234 14.50 -7.70 -3.31
C LEU A 234 14.68 -9.16 -2.88
N ARG A 235 15.03 -10.07 -3.79
CA ARG A 235 15.27 -11.48 -3.44
C ARG A 235 16.42 -11.68 -2.47
N LYS A 236 17.44 -10.80 -2.50
CA LYS A 236 18.60 -10.89 -1.61
C LYS A 236 18.30 -10.30 -0.22
N ASN A 237 17.55 -9.20 -0.19
CA ASN A 237 17.50 -8.32 0.98
C ASN A 237 16.12 -8.23 1.65
N LEU A 238 15.03 -8.50 0.94
CA LEU A 238 13.69 -8.29 1.47
C LEU A 238 13.35 -9.31 2.57
N VAL A 239 13.11 -8.81 3.77
CA VAL A 239 12.72 -9.64 4.94
C VAL A 239 11.23 -9.58 5.21
N SER A 240 10.55 -8.54 4.75
CA SER A 240 9.10 -8.36 4.88
C SER A 240 8.60 -7.36 3.85
N GLY A 241 7.33 -7.42 3.50
CA GLY A 241 6.69 -6.37 2.73
C GLY A 241 5.21 -6.27 2.99
N LEU A 242 4.63 -5.13 2.60
CA LEU A 242 3.24 -4.81 2.80
C LEU A 242 2.70 -4.01 1.61
N VAL A 243 1.71 -4.59 0.92
CA VAL A 243 0.86 -3.86 -0.03
C VAL A 243 -0.25 -3.15 0.75
N ILE A 244 -0.36 -1.83 0.58
CA ILE A 244 -1.27 -0.96 1.31
C ILE A 244 -2.34 -0.46 0.34
N ASN A 245 -3.61 -0.82 0.55
CA ASN A 245 -4.74 -0.36 -0.27
C ASN A 245 -6.03 -0.27 0.55
N CYS A 246 -7.02 0.49 0.08
CA CYS A 246 -8.35 0.59 0.71
C CYS A 246 -8.28 0.83 2.23
N MET A 247 -7.57 1.88 2.63
CA MET A 247 -7.24 2.22 4.03
C MET A 247 -8.20 3.23 4.67
N GLY A 248 -9.27 3.61 3.97
CA GLY A 248 -10.34 4.45 4.49
C GLY A 248 -11.65 3.68 4.63
N GLY A 249 -12.66 4.36 5.15
CA GLY A 249 -14.02 3.86 5.34
C GLY A 249 -14.13 2.82 6.45
N GLU A 250 -15.26 2.14 6.49
CA GLU A 250 -15.52 1.02 7.41
C GLU A 250 -14.95 -0.30 6.83
N PRO A 251 -14.65 -1.30 7.69
CA PRO A 251 -14.64 -1.26 9.16
C PRO A 251 -13.41 -0.57 9.77
N ASP A 252 -13.42 -0.40 11.08
CA ASP A 252 -12.27 0.11 11.85
C ASP A 252 -11.07 -0.84 11.94
N GLU A 253 -11.32 -2.14 11.90
CA GLU A 253 -10.27 -3.15 11.98
C GLU A 253 -9.45 -3.20 10.68
N LEU A 254 -8.13 -3.33 10.81
CA LEU A 254 -7.28 -3.66 9.67
C LEU A 254 -7.38 -5.17 9.40
N VAL A 255 -7.44 -5.53 8.12
CA VAL A 255 -7.41 -6.91 7.66
C VAL A 255 -6.09 -7.14 6.93
N PHE A 256 -5.27 -8.02 7.47
CA PHE A 256 -4.02 -8.45 6.86
C PHE A 256 -4.21 -9.77 6.15
N LYS A 257 -3.93 -9.77 4.85
CA LYS A 257 -3.72 -10.98 4.08
C LYS A 257 -2.26 -11.35 4.14
N HIS A 258 -1.99 -12.54 4.67
CA HIS A 258 -0.65 -13.07 4.84
C HIS A 258 0.05 -13.30 3.51
N SER A 259 1.38 -13.37 3.57
CA SER A 259 2.20 -13.82 2.45
C SER A 259 1.89 -15.28 2.13
N ARG A 260 2.27 -15.73 0.92
CA ARG A 260 1.95 -17.08 0.45
C ARG A 260 2.58 -18.19 1.29
N ASN A 261 3.78 -17.95 1.82
CA ASN A 261 4.48 -18.95 2.62
C ASN A 261 4.01 -18.93 4.08
N ASP A 262 3.34 -17.86 4.50
CA ASP A 262 2.76 -17.67 5.84
C ASP A 262 3.74 -17.98 6.98
N ASN A 263 5.00 -17.61 6.78
CA ASN A 263 6.09 -17.86 7.70
C ASN A 263 7.17 -16.76 7.66
N GLY A 264 6.90 -15.65 6.96
CA GLY A 264 7.77 -14.48 6.99
C GLY A 264 7.72 -13.78 8.35
N VAL A 265 8.67 -12.89 8.59
CA VAL A 265 8.79 -12.13 9.84
C VAL A 265 7.49 -11.37 10.16
N LEU A 266 6.92 -10.69 9.15
CA LEU A 266 5.65 -9.98 9.31
C LEU A 266 4.46 -10.92 9.52
N ASP A 267 4.40 -12.08 8.84
CA ASP A 267 3.32 -13.05 9.02
C ASP A 267 3.25 -13.54 10.47
N LYS A 268 4.40 -13.98 11.00
CA LYS A 268 4.54 -14.44 12.39
C LYS A 268 4.18 -13.33 13.38
N LEU A 269 4.66 -12.11 13.13
CA LEU A 269 4.38 -10.94 13.97
C LEU A 269 2.88 -10.61 14.01
N LEU A 270 2.17 -10.69 12.89
CA LEU A 270 0.75 -10.36 12.84
C LEU A 270 -0.07 -11.32 13.71
N TYR A 271 0.20 -12.63 13.63
CA TYR A 271 -0.43 -13.59 14.54
C TYR A 271 -0.14 -13.25 16.01
N HIS A 272 1.14 -13.02 16.33
CA HIS A 272 1.59 -12.63 17.67
C HIS A 272 0.85 -11.41 18.21
N LEU A 273 0.88 -10.30 17.47
CA LEU A 273 0.27 -9.03 17.90
C LEU A 273 -1.25 -9.14 18.07
N ASN A 274 -1.90 -10.00 17.28
CA ASN A 274 -3.34 -10.21 17.41
C ASN A 274 -3.69 -10.88 18.75
N GLU A 275 -2.90 -11.88 19.18
CA GLU A 275 -3.05 -12.53 20.49
C GLU A 275 -2.78 -11.56 21.65
N HIS A 276 -2.02 -10.49 21.40
CA HIS A 276 -1.71 -9.43 22.35
C HIS A 276 -2.57 -8.16 22.19
N GLY A 277 -3.76 -8.27 21.58
CA GLY A 277 -4.79 -7.23 21.64
C GLY A 277 -4.59 -6.06 20.68
N PHE A 278 -3.86 -6.25 19.58
CA PHE A 278 -3.81 -5.26 18.48
C PHE A 278 -5.11 -5.20 17.66
N ASN A 279 -6.01 -6.18 17.84
CA ASN A 279 -7.37 -6.20 17.28
C ASN A 279 -7.40 -5.95 15.76
N HIS A 280 -6.65 -6.78 15.01
CA HIS A 280 -6.71 -6.81 13.56
C HIS A 280 -7.17 -8.21 13.11
N GLN A 281 -7.60 -8.32 11.86
CA GLN A 281 -7.98 -9.60 11.28
C GLN A 281 -6.85 -10.15 10.43
N ASN A 282 -6.64 -11.46 10.50
CA ASN A 282 -5.67 -12.18 9.69
C ASN A 282 -6.42 -13.14 8.77
N ILE A 283 -6.14 -13.05 7.47
CA ILE A 283 -6.72 -13.94 6.45
C ILE A 283 -5.60 -14.63 5.65
N PRO A 284 -5.82 -15.88 5.23
CA PRO A 284 -4.80 -16.63 4.50
C PRO A 284 -4.57 -16.02 3.11
N PHE A 285 -3.36 -16.23 2.58
CA PHE A 285 -3.06 -15.87 1.20
C PHE A 285 -4.01 -16.55 0.22
N SER A 286 -4.46 -15.77 -0.77
CA SER A 286 -5.12 -16.27 -1.96
C SER A 286 -4.75 -15.37 -3.13
N PRO A 287 -4.44 -15.93 -4.32
CA PRO A 287 -4.22 -15.13 -5.53
C PRO A 287 -5.54 -14.73 -6.22
N LEU A 288 -6.71 -15.11 -5.66
CA LEU A 288 -8.02 -14.89 -6.29
C LEU A 288 -8.61 -13.50 -6.01
N SER A 289 -8.18 -12.85 -4.93
CA SER A 289 -8.63 -11.53 -4.49
C SER A 289 -7.44 -10.76 -3.92
N GLY A 290 -7.59 -9.44 -3.71
CA GLY A 290 -6.48 -8.57 -3.29
C GLY A 290 -5.83 -7.88 -4.50
N SER A 291 -4.54 -7.60 -4.41
CA SER A 291 -3.84 -6.68 -5.30
C SER A 291 -2.48 -7.24 -5.71
N ASP A 292 -1.40 -6.47 -5.53
CA ASP A 292 -0.06 -6.73 -6.02
C ASP A 292 0.73 -7.78 -5.23
N GLU A 293 0.26 -8.17 -4.04
CA GLU A 293 0.89 -9.24 -3.27
C GLU A 293 0.96 -10.54 -4.06
N ARG A 294 0.02 -10.78 -4.99
CA ARG A 294 0.07 -11.93 -5.90
C ARG A 294 1.30 -11.95 -6.81
N GLN A 295 1.85 -10.79 -7.17
CA GLN A 295 3.04 -10.70 -8.02
C GLN A 295 4.30 -10.98 -7.20
N TYR A 296 4.43 -10.33 -6.04
CA TYR A 296 5.54 -10.52 -5.11
C TYR A 296 5.64 -11.97 -4.59
N ASN A 297 4.49 -12.60 -4.35
CA ASN A 297 4.40 -13.99 -3.87
C ASN A 297 4.35 -15.05 -4.98
N SER A 298 4.53 -14.64 -6.25
CA SER A 298 4.53 -15.58 -7.37
C SER A 298 5.63 -16.65 -7.19
N PRO A 299 5.46 -17.88 -7.74
CA PRO A 299 6.37 -19.00 -7.46
C PRO A 299 7.85 -18.75 -7.76
N GLY A 300 8.17 -17.86 -8.70
CA GLY A 300 9.55 -17.50 -9.05
C GLY A 300 10.20 -16.49 -8.10
N PHE A 301 9.40 -15.71 -7.37
CA PHE A 301 9.87 -14.67 -6.45
C PHE A 301 9.74 -15.10 -4.99
N GLN A 302 8.56 -15.58 -4.58
CA GLN A 302 8.26 -16.04 -3.20
C GLN A 302 8.71 -15.04 -2.12
N LEU A 303 8.52 -13.76 -2.37
CA LEU A 303 8.88 -12.71 -1.42
C LEU A 303 7.83 -12.66 -0.28
N PRO A 304 8.24 -12.40 0.98
CA PRO A 304 7.36 -12.39 2.15
C PRO A 304 6.54 -11.09 2.23
N VAL A 305 5.65 -10.87 1.26
CA VAL A 305 4.87 -9.64 1.14
C VAL A 305 3.40 -9.90 1.48
N CYS A 306 2.94 -9.29 2.57
CA CYS A 306 1.53 -9.29 2.97
C CYS A 306 0.76 -8.18 2.23
N CYS A 307 -0.57 -8.17 2.38
CA CYS A 307 -1.42 -7.07 1.94
C CYS A 307 -2.32 -6.62 3.11
N VAL A 308 -2.55 -5.32 3.24
CA VAL A 308 -3.45 -4.76 4.25
C VAL A 308 -4.51 -3.85 3.61
N SER A 309 -5.71 -3.94 4.16
CA SER A 309 -6.83 -3.05 3.88
C SER A 309 -7.70 -2.90 5.12
N ARG A 310 -8.48 -1.82 5.22
CA ARG A 310 -9.68 -1.83 6.10
C ARG A 310 -10.75 -2.74 5.51
N CYS A 311 -10.96 -2.62 4.19
CA CYS A 311 -11.90 -3.45 3.46
C CYS A 311 -11.31 -3.83 2.09
N PHE A 312 -11.16 -5.14 1.81
CA PHE A 312 -10.72 -5.60 0.49
C PHE A 312 -11.75 -5.27 -0.61
N HIS A 313 -11.31 -5.29 -1.86
CA HIS A 313 -12.03 -4.86 -3.08
C HIS A 313 -13.48 -5.33 -3.19
N SER A 314 -13.82 -6.54 -2.75
CA SER A 314 -15.19 -7.09 -2.79
C SER A 314 -16.05 -6.80 -1.55
N GLY A 315 -15.51 -6.05 -0.59
CA GLY A 315 -16.10 -5.91 0.74
C GLY A 315 -16.97 -4.67 0.95
N PHE A 316 -16.96 -3.70 0.03
CA PHE A 316 -17.82 -2.50 0.10
C PHE A 316 -18.54 -2.20 -1.22
N LYS A 317 -19.75 -1.64 -1.12
CA LYS A 317 -20.68 -1.53 -2.26
C LYS A 317 -20.26 -0.48 -3.28
N GLU A 318 -19.53 0.53 -2.82
CA GLU A 318 -19.11 1.67 -3.61
C GLU A 318 -17.89 1.38 -4.51
N TYR A 319 -17.22 0.24 -4.29
CA TYR A 319 -16.02 -0.16 -5.01
C TYR A 319 -16.19 -0.11 -6.54
N HIS A 320 -15.20 0.46 -7.24
CA HIS A 320 -15.21 0.66 -8.69
C HIS A 320 -16.41 1.48 -9.20
N THR A 321 -16.85 2.46 -8.41
CA THR A 321 -17.89 3.39 -8.85
C THR A 321 -17.62 4.82 -8.38
N SER A 322 -18.35 5.78 -8.95
CA SER A 322 -18.37 7.17 -8.48
C SER A 322 -18.83 7.38 -7.04
N LEU A 323 -19.42 6.36 -6.41
CA LEU A 323 -19.80 6.42 -4.99
C LEU A 323 -18.59 6.21 -4.08
N ASP A 324 -17.46 5.74 -4.60
CA ASP A 324 -16.19 5.68 -3.87
C ASP A 324 -15.56 7.07 -3.81
N ASN A 325 -16.03 7.87 -2.85
CA ASN A 325 -15.71 9.29 -2.72
C ASN A 325 -15.14 9.63 -1.33
N LYS A 326 -14.70 10.88 -1.17
CA LYS A 326 -14.05 11.38 0.04
C LYS A 326 -14.88 11.17 1.31
N GLU A 327 -16.19 11.33 1.22
CA GLU A 327 -17.09 11.17 2.37
C GLU A 327 -17.13 9.72 2.85
N LYS A 328 -17.12 8.76 1.92
CA LYS A 328 -17.09 7.32 2.23
C LYS A 328 -15.75 6.85 2.75
N MET A 329 -14.66 7.36 2.18
CA MET A 329 -13.30 7.06 2.63
C MET A 329 -13.00 7.70 4.00
N GLY A 330 -13.41 8.96 4.20
CA GLY A 330 -13.06 9.75 5.37
C GLY A 330 -11.55 10.06 5.46
N ILE A 331 -11.18 11.18 6.07
CA ILE A 331 -9.76 11.50 6.32
C ILE A 331 -9.28 10.96 7.68
N ALA A 332 -10.11 11.04 8.72
CA ALA A 332 -9.79 10.49 10.03
C ALA A 332 -9.47 8.97 9.99
N PRO A 333 -10.22 8.11 9.24
CA PRO A 333 -9.85 6.71 9.05
C PRO A 333 -8.47 6.48 8.41
N LEU A 334 -8.01 7.40 7.53
CA LEU A 334 -6.66 7.30 6.96
C LEU A 334 -5.59 7.52 8.02
N ILE A 335 -5.77 8.53 8.89
CA ILE A 335 -4.83 8.82 9.97
C ILE A 335 -4.81 7.68 10.99
N ASP A 336 -5.98 7.16 11.37
CA ASP A 336 -6.06 5.99 12.25
C ASP A 336 -5.38 4.74 11.62
N SER A 337 -5.51 4.55 10.31
CA SER A 337 -4.79 3.49 9.60
C SER A 337 -3.27 3.70 9.64
N ILE A 338 -2.79 4.95 9.51
CA ILE A 338 -1.37 5.28 9.68
C ILE A 338 -0.92 4.96 11.12
N ASP A 339 -1.70 5.34 12.14
CA ASP A 339 -1.42 5.04 13.55
C ASP A 339 -1.27 3.54 13.82
N LYS A 340 -2.23 2.75 13.35
CA LYS A 340 -2.25 1.30 13.53
C LYS A 340 -1.08 0.63 12.81
N LEU A 341 -0.79 1.04 11.57
CA LEU A 341 0.32 0.50 10.80
C LEU A 341 1.68 0.90 11.39
N GLU A 342 1.86 2.15 11.83
CA GLU A 342 3.09 2.56 12.51
C GLU A 342 3.32 1.72 13.77
N LYS A 343 2.29 1.49 14.58
CA LYS A 343 2.40 0.65 15.78
C LYS A 343 2.87 -0.78 15.47
N ILE A 344 2.37 -1.37 14.38
CA ILE A 344 2.80 -2.69 13.92
C ILE A 344 4.25 -2.65 13.42
N LEU A 345 4.63 -1.62 12.66
CA LEU A 345 5.99 -1.49 12.12
C LEU A 345 7.03 -1.19 13.22
N LEU A 346 6.65 -0.47 14.28
CA LEU A 346 7.49 -0.28 15.48
C LEU A 346 7.71 -1.59 16.24
N ALA A 347 6.71 -2.48 16.26
CA ALA A 347 6.87 -3.83 16.81
C ALA A 347 7.75 -4.69 15.88
N HIS A 348 7.59 -4.56 14.56
CA HIS A 348 8.40 -5.24 13.55
C HIS A 348 9.90 -4.92 13.67
N GLU A 349 10.25 -3.67 13.96
CA GLU A 349 11.63 -3.24 14.23
C GLU A 349 12.30 -3.96 15.43
N GLN A 350 11.49 -4.59 16.30
CA GLN A 350 11.99 -5.41 17.40
C GLN A 350 12.22 -6.87 17.03
N VAL A 351 11.68 -7.33 15.90
CA VAL A 351 11.76 -8.73 15.49
C VAL A 351 13.01 -8.94 14.66
N ALA A 352 13.97 -9.66 15.25
CA ALA A 352 15.14 -10.16 14.55
C ALA A 352 15.67 -11.40 15.28
N THR A 353 16.56 -12.13 14.62
CA THR A 353 17.45 -13.09 15.29
C THR A 353 18.71 -12.35 15.73
N PHE A 354 19.22 -12.74 16.90
CA PHE A 354 20.39 -12.11 17.51
C PHE A 354 21.42 -13.18 17.89
N GLU A 355 22.69 -12.77 17.91
CA GLU A 355 23.80 -13.52 18.49
C GLU A 355 24.28 -12.86 19.78
N ASN A 356 24.34 -13.63 20.86
CA ASN A 356 24.99 -13.23 22.10
C ASN A 356 26.53 -13.25 21.93
N LYS A 357 27.16 -12.09 22.08
CA LYS A 357 28.62 -11.93 21.95
C LYS A 357 29.42 -12.58 23.09
N TYR A 358 28.75 -13.01 24.16
CA TYR A 358 29.32 -13.69 25.33
C TYR A 358 28.52 -14.95 25.67
N PRO A 359 28.56 -16.01 24.84
CA PRO A 359 27.67 -17.17 24.97
C PRO A 359 28.10 -18.17 26.06
N PHE A 360 29.32 -18.06 26.60
CA PHE A 360 29.86 -18.99 27.60
C PHE A 360 29.54 -18.53 29.03
N GLY A 361 28.33 -18.82 29.48
CA GLY A 361 27.80 -18.36 30.78
C GLY A 361 27.15 -16.98 30.69
N GLU A 362 26.65 -16.44 31.81
CA GLU A 362 26.05 -15.09 31.80
C GLU A 362 27.13 -13.99 31.81
N PRO A 363 27.01 -12.94 30.97
CA PRO A 363 27.89 -11.79 31.06
C PRO A 363 27.66 -11.09 32.41
N ASN A 364 28.71 -10.47 32.95
CA ASN A 364 28.59 -9.67 34.18
C ASN A 364 27.78 -8.39 33.89
N LEU A 365 26.45 -8.49 34.04
CA LEU A 365 25.48 -7.41 33.81
C LEU A 365 25.67 -6.23 34.78
N GLY A 366 26.12 -6.49 36.01
CA GLY A 366 26.35 -5.46 37.02
C GLY A 366 27.43 -4.44 36.60
N LYS A 367 28.51 -4.89 35.94
CA LYS A 367 29.54 -4.00 35.38
C LYS A 367 29.04 -3.05 34.30
N ARG A 368 27.86 -3.33 33.73
CA ARG A 368 27.25 -2.61 32.61
C ARG A 368 26.00 -1.83 33.04
N GLY A 369 25.70 -1.78 34.34
CA GLY A 369 24.48 -1.14 34.86
C GLY A 369 23.18 -1.86 34.53
N LEU A 370 23.25 -3.11 34.03
CA LEU A 370 22.09 -3.91 33.61
C LEU A 370 21.59 -4.87 34.71
N TYR A 371 22.12 -4.75 35.94
CA TYR A 371 21.73 -5.58 37.07
C TYR A 371 21.48 -4.71 38.31
N PRO A 372 20.37 -4.89 39.04
CA PRO A 372 20.10 -4.15 40.27
C PRO A 372 21.20 -4.35 41.32
N THR A 373 21.67 -3.26 41.93
CA THR A 373 22.75 -3.29 42.94
C THR A 373 22.27 -3.65 44.35
N LEU A 374 20.95 -3.64 44.59
CA LEU A 374 20.32 -3.92 45.88
C LEU A 374 19.25 -5.02 45.74
N SER A 375 19.25 -5.97 46.67
CA SER A 375 18.30 -7.09 46.71
C SER A 375 17.03 -6.81 47.53
N PHE A 376 16.69 -5.54 47.78
CA PHE A 376 15.58 -5.14 48.65
C PHE A 376 14.22 -5.18 47.93
N PHE A 377 13.23 -5.88 48.50
CA PHE A 377 11.91 -6.06 47.86
C PHE A 377 11.08 -4.76 47.88
N SER A 378 10.79 -4.20 46.69
CA SER A 378 9.93 -3.03 46.47
C SER A 378 9.16 -3.16 45.14
N LYS A 379 8.12 -2.35 44.91
CA LYS A 379 7.39 -2.34 43.62
C LYS A 379 8.28 -1.92 42.44
N GLU A 380 9.16 -0.95 42.66
CA GLU A 380 10.16 -0.52 41.69
C GLU A 380 11.10 -1.68 41.32
N ARG A 381 11.47 -2.52 42.30
CA ARG A 381 12.25 -3.73 42.03
C ARG A 381 11.49 -4.75 41.19
N THR A 382 10.18 -4.91 41.35
CA THR A 382 9.41 -5.84 40.49
C THR A 382 9.54 -5.48 39.02
N SER A 383 9.37 -4.19 38.66
CA SER A 383 9.56 -3.74 37.28
C SER A 383 11.00 -3.89 36.80
N GLN A 384 12.00 -3.63 37.65
CA GLN A 384 13.41 -3.89 37.33
C GLN A 384 13.73 -5.39 37.15
N LEU A 385 13.02 -6.27 37.84
CA LEU A 385 13.16 -7.71 37.69
C LEU A 385 12.54 -8.20 36.39
N ASP A 386 11.42 -7.62 35.95
CA ASP A 386 10.79 -7.98 34.68
C ASP A 386 11.70 -7.67 33.49
N GLU A 387 12.30 -6.47 33.44
CA GLU A 387 13.27 -6.11 32.40
C GLU A 387 14.55 -6.95 32.50
N LEU A 388 15.02 -7.24 33.72
CA LEU A 388 16.18 -8.13 33.91
C LEU A 388 15.89 -9.55 33.38
N ASN A 389 14.66 -10.04 33.52
CA ASN A 389 14.26 -11.33 32.95
C ASN A 389 14.27 -11.26 31.42
N ASP A 390 13.79 -10.18 30.82
CA ASP A 390 13.85 -9.98 29.37
C ASP A 390 15.29 -9.96 28.87
N ILE A 391 16.19 -9.23 29.56
CA ILE A 391 17.63 -9.21 29.28
C ILE A 391 18.23 -10.62 29.33
N LYS A 392 17.92 -11.39 30.37
CA LYS A 392 18.45 -12.76 30.53
C LYS A 392 17.91 -13.71 29.46
N MET A 393 16.63 -13.60 29.13
CA MET A 393 15.97 -14.42 28.11
C MET A 393 16.54 -14.12 26.74
N LEU A 394 16.69 -12.85 26.39
CA LEU A 394 17.37 -12.42 25.16
C LEU A 394 18.79 -12.97 25.11
N LEU A 395 19.63 -12.76 26.13
CA LEU A 395 20.99 -13.29 26.14
C LEU A 395 21.09 -14.81 26.02
N ASN A 396 20.13 -15.54 26.59
CA ASN A 396 20.16 -17.00 26.57
C ASN A 396 19.70 -17.59 25.24
N TYR A 397 18.68 -17.01 24.62
CA TYR A 397 18.09 -17.48 23.35
C TYR A 397 18.58 -16.73 22.11
N SER A 398 19.49 -15.75 22.26
CA SER A 398 20.19 -15.12 21.13
C SER A 398 21.30 -16.05 20.62
N ASP A 399 20.90 -17.17 20.04
CA ASP A 399 21.75 -18.22 19.47
C ASP A 399 21.79 -18.19 17.94
N GLY A 400 21.16 -17.18 17.32
CA GLY A 400 20.97 -17.07 15.87
C GLY A 400 19.82 -17.91 15.31
N GLU A 401 19.16 -18.73 16.13
CA GLU A 401 18.06 -19.60 15.70
C GLU A 401 16.68 -19.09 16.17
N HIS A 402 16.61 -18.51 17.37
CA HIS A 402 15.36 -17.95 17.91
C HIS A 402 15.24 -16.45 17.59
N ASP A 403 14.08 -16.06 17.06
CA ASP A 403 13.78 -14.64 16.88
C ASP A 403 13.14 -14.04 18.15
N THR A 404 13.03 -12.72 18.19
CA THR A 404 12.44 -12.01 19.33
C THR A 404 11.02 -12.48 19.68
N ILE A 405 10.23 -12.94 18.70
CA ILE A 405 8.87 -13.44 18.94
C ILE A 405 8.96 -14.76 19.71
N ASP A 406 9.84 -15.69 19.30
CA ASP A 406 10.06 -16.96 20.02
C ASP A 406 10.44 -16.73 21.48
N ILE A 407 11.24 -15.69 21.74
CA ILE A 407 11.70 -15.33 23.08
C ILE A 407 10.57 -14.69 23.89
N ALA A 408 9.77 -13.82 23.28
CA ALA A 408 8.62 -13.18 23.90
C ALA A 408 7.53 -14.20 24.28
N ASP A 409 7.26 -15.17 23.40
CA ASP A 409 6.29 -16.25 23.61
C ASP A 409 6.64 -17.13 24.80
N LYS A 410 7.93 -17.46 24.97
CA LYS A 410 8.41 -18.21 26.15
C LYS A 410 8.14 -17.49 27.47
N GLN A 411 7.97 -16.18 27.43
CA GLN A 411 7.62 -15.34 28.59
C GLN A 411 6.14 -14.95 28.64
N ASN A 412 5.33 -15.35 27.64
CA ASN A 412 3.94 -14.94 27.47
C ASN A 412 3.79 -13.40 27.48
N LYS A 413 4.66 -12.71 26.74
CA LYS A 413 4.73 -11.24 26.62
C LYS A 413 4.59 -10.79 25.17
N CYS A 414 4.14 -9.55 24.98
CA CYS A 414 4.15 -8.95 23.66
C CYS A 414 5.58 -8.65 23.23
N VAL A 415 5.91 -8.82 21.95
CA VAL A 415 7.25 -8.52 21.43
C VAL A 415 7.61 -7.04 21.58
N SER A 416 6.60 -6.15 21.59
CA SER A 416 6.80 -4.73 21.85
C SER A 416 7.39 -4.43 23.23
N ASP A 417 7.17 -5.32 24.20
CA ASP A 417 7.65 -5.14 25.57
C ASP A 417 9.17 -5.40 25.68
N MET A 418 9.76 -6.07 24.69
CA MET A 418 11.18 -6.42 24.65
C MET A 418 12.09 -5.24 24.24
N TYR A 419 11.52 -4.15 23.70
CA TYR A 419 12.26 -3.00 23.15
C TYR A 419 13.36 -2.45 24.07
N SER A 420 13.03 -2.19 25.34
CA SER A 420 13.98 -1.62 26.29
C SER A 420 15.18 -2.53 26.54
N ALA A 421 14.92 -3.84 26.67
CA ALA A 421 15.96 -4.84 26.91
C ALA A 421 16.87 -5.02 25.68
N ILE A 422 16.30 -5.06 24.47
CA ILE A 422 17.05 -5.15 23.21
C ILE A 422 18.00 -3.97 23.08
N ASN A 423 17.50 -2.74 23.21
CA ASN A 423 18.33 -1.53 23.08
C ASN A 423 19.48 -1.51 24.09
N LYS A 424 19.22 -1.83 25.36
CA LYS A 424 20.25 -1.87 26.40
C LYS A 424 21.34 -2.91 26.09
N LEU A 425 20.95 -4.04 25.53
CA LEU A 425 21.90 -5.09 25.15
C LEU A 425 22.74 -4.69 23.93
N GLU A 426 22.15 -4.08 22.91
CA GLU A 426 22.86 -3.57 21.74
C GLU A 426 23.82 -2.42 22.10
N GLU A 427 23.39 -1.46 22.93
CA GLU A 427 24.23 -0.35 23.41
C GLU A 427 25.47 -0.85 24.18
N GLN A 428 25.35 -1.98 24.86
CA GLN A 428 26.45 -2.61 25.58
C GLN A 428 27.23 -3.64 24.75
N ALA A 429 26.94 -3.73 23.44
CA ALA A 429 27.52 -4.69 22.50
C ALA A 429 27.45 -6.14 23.01
N LEU A 430 26.34 -6.49 23.67
CA LEU A 430 26.07 -7.84 24.16
C LEU A 430 25.30 -8.69 23.14
N LEU A 431 24.52 -8.05 22.28
CA LEU A 431 23.82 -8.67 21.16
C LEU A 431 24.25 -8.03 19.84
N GLU A 432 24.23 -8.83 18.79
CA GLU A 432 24.38 -8.39 17.40
C GLU A 432 23.30 -9.07 16.56
N MET A 433 22.67 -8.31 15.67
CA MET A 433 21.67 -8.85 14.74
C MET A 433 22.37 -9.72 13.68
N THR A 434 21.83 -10.89 13.39
CA THR A 434 22.37 -11.84 12.39
C THR A 434 21.73 -11.69 11.02
#